data_AF-A0A2N1PI15-F1
#
_entry.id   AF-A0A2N1PI15-F1
#
_cell.length_a   1.000
_cell.length_b   1.000
_cell.length_c   1.000
_cell.angle_alpha   90.00
_cell.angle_beta   90.00
_cell.angle_gamma   90.00
#
_symmetry.space_group_name_H-M   'P 1'
#
loop_
_entity.id
_entity.type
_entity.pdbx_description
1 polymer ?
#
loop_
_entity_poly.entity_id
_entity_poly.type
_entity_poly.pdbx_seq_one_letter_code
_entity_poly.pdbx_strand_id
1 'polypeptide(L)'
;VIIVGPDLEMYQCGIPREMAIILFKPFVLRELQKLQGNDANAKKNANAKYEKMDDDVYAALEKVVREHPVLLNRAPTLHRLGIQAFEPKLIDGKAIRLHPLVTPAFNADFDGDQMAVHVPLSNEAQAEARLLMLASNNILNPKDGKPVVTPSQDMVLGNYYLTIETSLEKTFSGYRKDEKQKEHDHKNRNEGHFFTSFDEAYLAYQHDEIGLHTRIVVDPNSINQRFTEDQKKKYLLTTLGKLIFNRILPPSFPYLNEPTTENLELQTPDKYFIAKGQNPKVAMKHIEIPAPFKKKFLSQIIAQVFKLLHISETSKMLDRLKDLGFRYSTVAGITVSFADINVFSGKQARIEETNQNIEQITEWYEDG
;
A
#
# COMPACT_ATOMS: atom_id res chain seq x y z
N VAL A 1 19.93 -6.21 -11.62
CA VAL A 1 19.52 -5.39 -10.44
C VAL A 1 18.03 -5.14 -10.52
N ILE A 2 17.37 -5.09 -9.37
CA ILE A 2 15.94 -4.77 -9.26
C ILE A 2 15.72 -3.31 -8.87
N ILE A 3 14.63 -2.72 -9.36
CA ILE A 3 14.16 -1.38 -8.98
C ILE A 3 12.66 -1.43 -8.69
N VAL A 4 12.15 -0.43 -7.98
CA VAL A 4 10.72 -0.39 -7.61
C VAL A 4 9.83 -0.06 -8.83
N GLY A 5 8.74 -0.81 -8.99
CA GLY A 5 7.69 -0.56 -9.99
C GLY A 5 6.35 -0.28 -9.33
N PRO A 6 6.09 0.94 -8.83
CA PRO A 6 4.86 1.25 -8.09
C PRO A 6 3.62 1.29 -8.98
N ASP A 7 3.75 1.46 -10.30
CA ASP A 7 2.68 1.45 -11.31
C ASP A 7 2.29 0.04 -11.79
N LEU A 8 3.01 -1.00 -11.36
CA LEU A 8 2.71 -2.37 -11.72
C LEU A 8 1.52 -2.90 -10.91
N GLU A 9 0.76 -3.80 -11.52
CA GLU A 9 -0.22 -4.62 -10.81
C GLU A 9 0.48 -5.77 -10.07
N MET A 10 -0.15 -6.34 -9.04
CA MET A 10 0.49 -7.33 -8.17
C MET A 10 1.04 -8.58 -8.89
N TYR A 11 0.43 -8.99 -10.00
CA TYR A 11 0.88 -10.15 -10.80
C TYR A 11 1.90 -9.78 -11.89
N GLN A 12 2.22 -8.50 -12.09
CA GLN A 12 3.12 -8.04 -13.15
C GLN A 12 4.55 -7.84 -12.66
N CYS A 13 5.52 -8.04 -13.56
CA CYS A 13 6.90 -7.61 -13.36
C CYS A 13 7.42 -6.88 -14.60
N GLY A 14 8.31 -5.89 -14.42
CA GLY A 14 8.91 -5.21 -15.56
C GLY A 14 10.19 -5.91 -16.00
N ILE A 15 10.24 -6.40 -17.23
CA ILE A 15 11.42 -7.05 -17.82
C ILE A 15 12.04 -6.15 -18.90
N PRO A 16 13.35 -5.84 -18.82
CA PRO A 16 14.08 -5.13 -19.87
C PRO A 16 13.93 -5.77 -21.25
N ARG A 17 13.67 -4.95 -22.29
CA ARG A 17 13.56 -5.47 -23.68
C ARG A 17 14.79 -6.25 -24.13
N GLU A 18 15.99 -5.73 -23.86
CA GLU A 18 17.26 -6.40 -24.21
C GLU A 18 17.36 -7.81 -23.59
N MET A 19 16.92 -7.94 -22.33
CA MET A 19 16.91 -9.22 -21.63
C MET A 19 15.83 -10.16 -22.18
N ALA A 20 14.62 -9.65 -22.41
CA ALA A 20 13.50 -10.43 -22.92
C ALA A 20 13.79 -11.02 -24.31
N ILE A 21 14.44 -10.27 -25.20
CA ILE A 21 14.84 -10.76 -26.54
C ILE A 21 15.70 -12.02 -26.44
N ILE A 22 16.66 -12.04 -25.50
CA ILE A 22 17.56 -13.17 -25.29
C ILE A 22 16.81 -14.36 -24.70
N LEU A 23 15.99 -14.12 -23.67
CA LEU A 23 15.24 -15.15 -22.97
C LEU A 23 14.19 -15.84 -23.87
N PHE A 24 13.49 -15.07 -24.70
CA PHE A 24 12.42 -15.55 -25.56
C PHE A 24 12.87 -15.84 -27.00
N LYS A 25 14.18 -15.79 -27.28
CA LYS A 25 14.77 -16.01 -28.62
C LYS A 25 14.11 -17.12 -29.45
N PRO A 26 13.97 -18.38 -28.96
CA PRO A 26 13.38 -19.45 -29.78
C PRO A 26 11.91 -19.20 -30.15
N PHE A 27 11.15 -18.55 -29.27
CA PHE A 27 9.74 -18.23 -29.49
C PHE A 27 9.56 -17.06 -30.47
N VAL A 28 10.40 -16.03 -30.35
CA VAL A 28 10.43 -14.89 -31.27
C VAL A 28 10.78 -15.34 -32.69
N LEU A 29 11.81 -16.17 -32.84
CA LEU A 29 12.18 -16.74 -34.15
C LEU A 29 11.05 -17.57 -34.78
N ARG A 30 10.30 -18.32 -33.96
CA ARG A 30 9.14 -19.09 -34.42
C ARG A 30 8.00 -18.19 -34.90
N GLU A 31 7.70 -17.11 -34.19
CA GLU A 31 6.67 -16.15 -34.63
C GLU A 31 7.10 -15.37 -35.89
N LEU A 32 8.37 -14.98 -35.99
CA LEU A 32 8.91 -14.35 -37.21
C LEU A 32 8.82 -15.27 -38.43
N GLN A 33 9.07 -16.57 -38.26
CA GLN A 33 8.91 -17.56 -39.33
C GLN A 33 7.44 -17.69 -39.75
N LYS A 34 6.50 -17.68 -38.81
CA LYS A 34 5.05 -17.72 -39.13
C LYS A 34 4.62 -16.49 -39.93
N LEU A 35 5.12 -15.31 -39.59
CA LEU A 35 4.83 -14.07 -40.30
C LEU A 35 5.35 -14.07 -41.75
N GLN A 36 6.40 -14.83 -42.05
CA GLN A 36 6.98 -14.95 -43.39
C GLN A 36 6.38 -16.10 -44.23
N GLY A 37 5.53 -16.96 -43.66
CA GLY A 37 4.87 -18.05 -44.39
C GLY A 37 5.76 -19.26 -44.72
N ASN A 38 5.31 -20.12 -45.64
CA ASN A 38 5.97 -21.36 -46.09
C ASN A 38 7.16 -21.11 -47.04
N ASP A 39 7.89 -20.02 -46.84
CA ASP A 39 9.06 -19.71 -47.65
C ASP A 39 10.27 -20.54 -47.19
N ALA A 40 10.96 -21.22 -48.11
CA ALA A 40 12.06 -22.12 -47.77
C ALA A 40 13.23 -21.39 -47.07
N ASN A 41 13.31 -20.07 -47.25
CA ASN A 41 14.31 -19.18 -46.63
C ASN A 41 13.85 -18.53 -45.31
N ALA A 42 12.65 -18.80 -44.81
CA ALA A 42 12.09 -18.15 -43.62
C ALA A 42 12.99 -18.31 -42.37
N LYS A 43 13.68 -19.45 -42.21
CA LYS A 43 14.63 -19.67 -41.11
C LYS A 43 15.86 -18.76 -41.18
N LYS A 44 16.46 -18.61 -42.37
CA LYS A 44 17.64 -17.74 -42.57
C LYS A 44 17.25 -16.27 -42.45
N ASN A 45 16.12 -15.88 -43.03
CA ASN A 45 15.62 -14.50 -42.96
C ASN A 45 15.24 -14.10 -41.53
N ALA A 46 14.59 -14.98 -40.76
CA ALA A 46 14.27 -14.70 -39.35
C ALA A 46 15.53 -14.52 -38.49
N ASN A 47 16.58 -15.34 -38.69
CA ASN A 47 17.85 -15.17 -37.99
C ASN A 47 18.54 -13.85 -38.37
N ALA A 48 18.55 -13.49 -39.66
CA ALA A 48 19.12 -12.21 -40.11
C ALA A 48 18.37 -10.99 -39.55
N LYS A 49 17.04 -11.03 -39.50
CA LYS A 49 16.21 -9.98 -38.86
C LYS A 49 16.46 -9.89 -37.36
N TYR A 50 16.62 -11.03 -36.69
CA TYR A 50 16.96 -11.08 -35.26
C TYR A 50 18.33 -10.47 -34.97
N GLU A 51 19.35 -10.77 -35.78
CA GLU A 51 20.69 -10.20 -35.61
C GLU A 51 20.75 -8.69 -35.84
N LYS A 52 19.91 -8.17 -36.74
CA LYS A 52 19.78 -6.73 -37.00
C LYS A 52 18.91 -5.98 -35.98
N MET A 53 18.17 -6.71 -35.13
CA MET A 53 17.18 -6.14 -34.21
C MET A 53 16.15 -5.24 -34.92
N ASP A 54 15.62 -5.70 -36.05
CA ASP A 54 14.60 -4.97 -36.81
C ASP A 54 13.31 -4.74 -35.96
N ASP A 55 12.52 -3.72 -36.29
CA ASP A 55 11.27 -3.38 -35.59
C ASP A 55 10.27 -4.56 -35.52
N ASP A 56 10.27 -5.42 -36.55
CA ASP A 56 9.48 -6.66 -36.60
C ASP A 56 9.78 -7.60 -35.42
N VAL A 57 11.03 -7.62 -34.92
CA VAL A 57 11.47 -8.46 -33.81
C VAL A 57 10.81 -8.00 -32.51
N TYR A 58 10.72 -6.68 -32.29
CA TYR A 58 10.08 -6.11 -31.11
C TYR A 58 8.57 -6.33 -31.12
N ALA A 59 7.93 -6.18 -32.28
CA ALA A 59 6.50 -6.50 -32.44
C ALA A 59 6.21 -8.00 -32.18
N ALA A 60 7.07 -8.89 -32.68
CA ALA A 60 6.97 -10.32 -32.40
C ALA A 60 7.21 -10.64 -30.92
N LEU A 61 8.18 -9.97 -30.27
CA LEU A 61 8.47 -10.12 -28.85
C LEU A 61 7.26 -9.75 -27.99
N GLU A 62 6.62 -8.61 -28.24
CA GLU A 62 5.46 -8.17 -27.46
C GLU A 62 4.31 -9.19 -27.53
N LYS A 63 4.10 -9.81 -28.70
CA LYS A 63 3.10 -10.86 -28.89
C LYS A 63 3.47 -12.16 -28.16
N VAL A 64 4.75 -12.53 -28.13
CA VAL A 64 5.24 -13.75 -27.46
C VAL A 64 5.20 -13.62 -25.94
N VAL A 65 5.54 -12.44 -25.44
CA VAL A 65 5.64 -12.15 -24.00
C VAL A 65 4.26 -12.06 -23.35
N ARG A 66 3.24 -11.63 -24.11
CA ARG A 66 1.85 -11.60 -23.66
C ARG A 66 1.39 -13.00 -23.23
N GLU A 67 0.84 -13.11 -22.03
CA GLU A 67 0.37 -14.36 -21.42
C GLU A 67 1.42 -15.45 -21.13
N HIS A 68 2.72 -15.18 -21.34
CA HIS A 68 3.80 -16.13 -21.01
C HIS A 68 4.43 -15.76 -19.65
N PRO A 69 4.09 -16.47 -18.55
CA PRO A 69 4.58 -16.12 -17.22
C PRO A 69 6.09 -16.36 -17.09
N VAL A 70 6.77 -15.57 -16.26
CA VAL A 70 8.18 -15.75 -15.89
C VAL A 70 8.31 -15.99 -14.39
N LEU A 71 9.31 -16.76 -13.99
CA LEU A 71 9.61 -17.01 -12.57
C LEU A 71 10.74 -16.09 -12.12
N LEU A 72 10.49 -15.30 -11.09
CA LEU A 72 11.52 -14.53 -10.40
C LEU A 72 12.00 -15.29 -9.16
N ASN A 73 13.32 -15.35 -8.99
CA ASN A 73 13.96 -15.97 -7.83
C ASN A 73 14.99 -15.02 -7.22
N ARG A 74 15.06 -14.96 -5.88
CA ARG A 74 16.14 -14.31 -5.13
C ARG A 74 16.88 -15.33 -4.28
N ALA A 75 18.20 -15.35 -4.40
CA ALA A 75 19.07 -16.14 -3.54
C ALA A 75 19.44 -15.34 -2.27
N PRO A 76 19.54 -15.97 -1.09
CA PRO A 76 19.21 -17.36 -0.78
C PRO A 76 17.69 -17.61 -0.65
N THR A 77 17.21 -18.74 -1.19
CA THR A 77 15.79 -19.10 -1.15
C THR A 77 15.45 -19.89 0.13
N LEU A 78 14.88 -19.23 1.13
CA LEU A 78 14.57 -19.83 2.44
C LEU A 78 13.22 -20.55 2.51
N HIS A 79 12.28 -20.20 1.64
CA HIS A 79 10.92 -20.73 1.63
C HIS A 79 10.30 -20.61 0.23
N ARG A 80 9.19 -21.29 0.00
CA ARG A 80 8.50 -21.32 -1.31
C ARG A 80 8.21 -19.95 -1.92
N LEU A 81 7.95 -18.93 -1.08
CA LEU A 81 7.61 -17.57 -1.54
C LEU A 81 8.81 -16.81 -2.14
N GLY A 82 10.02 -17.36 -2.04
CA GLY A 82 11.23 -16.80 -2.66
C GLY A 82 11.33 -17.09 -4.16
N ILE A 83 10.40 -17.86 -4.72
CA ILE A 83 10.20 -18.04 -6.16
C ILE A 83 8.71 -17.79 -6.46
N GLN A 84 8.41 -16.84 -7.34
CA GLN A 84 7.03 -16.53 -7.73
C GLN A 84 6.94 -16.28 -9.23
N ALA A 85 5.76 -16.57 -9.79
CA ALA A 85 5.45 -16.29 -11.18
C ALA A 85 4.85 -14.89 -11.34
N PHE A 86 5.23 -14.22 -12.42
CA PHE A 86 4.75 -12.90 -12.81
C PHE A 86 4.48 -12.87 -14.31
N GLU A 87 3.56 -12.00 -14.73
CA GLU A 87 3.39 -11.63 -16.13
C GLU A 87 4.40 -10.53 -16.50
N PRO A 88 5.27 -10.77 -17.50
CA PRO A 88 6.27 -9.81 -17.93
C PRO A 88 5.63 -8.64 -18.69
N LYS A 89 5.89 -7.42 -18.22
CA LYS A 89 5.66 -6.16 -18.92
C LYS A 89 6.99 -5.65 -19.46
N LEU A 90 7.09 -5.47 -20.77
CA LEU A 90 8.30 -4.95 -21.40
C LEU A 90 8.54 -3.50 -20.96
N ILE A 91 9.77 -3.20 -20.54
CA ILE A 91 10.18 -1.87 -20.10
C ILE A 91 11.47 -1.44 -20.79
N ASP A 92 11.63 -0.13 -20.92
CA ASP A 92 12.86 0.49 -21.37
C ASP A 92 13.82 0.65 -20.18
N GLY A 93 15.06 0.20 -20.35
CA GLY A 93 16.08 0.18 -19.29
C GLY A 93 16.74 -1.20 -19.15
N LYS A 94 17.58 -1.34 -18.10
CA LYS A 94 18.38 -2.56 -17.84
C LYS A 94 18.06 -3.25 -16.52
N ALA A 95 17.23 -2.63 -15.68
CA ALA A 95 16.86 -3.16 -14.36
C ALA A 95 15.45 -3.76 -14.40
N ILE A 96 15.23 -4.81 -13.63
CA ILE A 96 13.92 -5.45 -13.48
C ILE A 96 13.06 -4.59 -12.55
N ARG A 97 11.83 -4.27 -12.94
CA ARG A 97 10.89 -3.57 -12.04
C ARG A 97 10.09 -4.59 -11.25
N LEU A 98 10.15 -4.48 -9.93
CA LEU A 98 9.46 -5.38 -9.01
C LEU A 98 8.35 -4.64 -8.27
N HIS A 99 7.23 -5.32 -8.08
CA HIS A 99 6.11 -4.81 -7.32
C HIS A 99 6.47 -4.65 -5.82
N PRO A 100 6.15 -3.52 -5.16
CA PRO A 100 6.58 -3.26 -3.79
C PRO A 100 5.94 -4.18 -2.73
N LEU A 101 4.76 -4.76 -2.97
CA LEU A 101 4.12 -5.68 -2.00
C LEU A 101 4.75 -7.08 -1.95
N VAL A 102 5.55 -7.47 -2.95
CA VAL A 102 6.21 -8.79 -2.96
C VAL A 102 7.61 -8.75 -2.33
N THR A 103 8.15 -7.56 -2.03
CA THR A 103 9.48 -7.43 -1.42
C THR A 103 9.61 -8.14 -0.07
N PRO A 104 8.60 -8.18 0.84
CA PRO A 104 8.73 -8.95 2.07
C PRO A 104 8.80 -10.45 1.82
N ALA A 105 8.14 -10.93 0.76
CA ALA A 105 8.14 -12.33 0.37
C ALA A 105 9.47 -12.76 -0.24
N PHE A 106 10.18 -11.87 -0.94
CA PHE A 106 11.55 -12.13 -1.43
C PHE A 106 12.64 -11.76 -0.41
N ASN A 107 12.27 -11.12 0.70
CA ASN A 107 13.18 -10.46 1.64
C ASN A 107 14.10 -9.42 0.96
N ALA A 108 13.62 -8.79 -0.11
CA ALA A 108 14.41 -7.95 -1.01
C ALA A 108 14.27 -6.46 -0.70
N ASP A 109 15.31 -5.69 -1.01
CA ASP A 109 15.35 -4.23 -1.01
C ASP A 109 15.88 -3.70 -2.36
N PHE A 110 16.06 -2.38 -2.47
CA PHE A 110 16.37 -1.70 -3.73
C PHE A 110 17.71 -0.96 -3.70
N ASP A 111 18.68 -1.44 -2.92
CA ASP A 111 20.00 -0.81 -2.75
C ASP A 111 21.11 -1.43 -3.64
N GLY A 112 20.78 -2.45 -4.43
CA GLY A 112 21.74 -3.17 -5.28
C GLY A 112 21.37 -4.63 -5.56
N ASP A 113 20.33 -5.13 -4.89
CA ASP A 113 19.82 -6.48 -5.01
C ASP A 113 19.58 -6.96 -6.46
N GLN A 114 19.78 -8.26 -6.65
CA GLN A 114 19.63 -8.94 -7.94
C GLN A 114 18.64 -10.11 -7.83
N MET A 115 17.93 -10.35 -8.92
CA MET A 115 17.01 -11.48 -9.06
C MET A 115 17.28 -12.21 -10.38
N ALA A 116 17.11 -13.53 -10.34
CA ALA A 116 17.19 -14.38 -11.52
C ALA A 116 15.81 -14.53 -12.15
N VAL A 117 15.76 -14.55 -13.48
CA VAL A 117 14.54 -14.73 -14.28
C VAL A 117 14.62 -16.08 -14.98
N HIS A 118 13.57 -16.91 -14.83
CA HIS A 118 13.46 -18.19 -15.52
C HIS A 118 12.18 -18.22 -16.37
N VAL A 119 12.26 -18.83 -17.55
CA VAL A 119 11.12 -18.93 -18.49
C VAL A 119 10.65 -20.38 -18.55
N PRO A 120 9.41 -20.68 -18.09
CA PRO A 120 8.82 -22.01 -18.25
C PRO A 120 8.56 -22.30 -19.73
N LEU A 121 8.94 -23.49 -20.20
CA LEU A 121 8.89 -23.84 -21.62
C LEU A 121 7.65 -24.67 -21.98
N SER A 122 7.38 -25.75 -21.24
CA SER A 122 6.25 -26.63 -21.53
C SER A 122 4.92 -26.00 -21.15
N ASN A 123 3.83 -26.45 -21.78
CA ASN A 123 2.49 -25.93 -21.50
C ASN A 123 2.07 -26.25 -20.06
N GLU A 124 2.50 -27.41 -19.55
CA GLU A 124 2.26 -27.84 -18.16
C GLU A 124 2.96 -26.89 -17.19
N ALA A 125 4.23 -26.53 -17.44
CA ALA A 125 4.98 -25.60 -16.60
C ALA A 125 4.39 -24.18 -16.64
N GLN A 126 3.88 -23.73 -17.80
CA GLN A 126 3.18 -22.44 -17.90
C GLN A 126 1.86 -22.45 -17.12
N ALA A 127 1.11 -23.56 -17.18
CA ALA A 127 -0.12 -23.74 -16.41
C ALA A 127 0.16 -23.75 -14.89
N GLU A 128 1.19 -24.47 -14.44
CA GLU A 128 1.61 -24.48 -13.03
C GLU A 128 2.04 -23.09 -12.55
N ALA A 129 2.84 -22.37 -13.36
CA ALA A 129 3.25 -21.01 -13.04
C ALA A 129 2.05 -20.09 -12.83
N ARG A 130 1.05 -20.15 -13.72
CA ARG A 130 -0.14 -19.29 -13.68
C ARG A 130 -1.12 -19.66 -12.56
N LEU A 131 -1.34 -20.96 -12.32
CA LEU A 131 -2.33 -21.41 -11.34
C LEU A 131 -1.78 -21.45 -9.91
N LEU A 132 -0.55 -21.94 -9.74
CA LEU A 132 0.02 -22.24 -8.42
C LEU A 132 1.01 -21.18 -7.94
N MET A 133 1.81 -20.61 -8.83
CA MET A 133 2.95 -19.76 -8.44
C MET A 133 2.72 -18.26 -8.63
N LEU A 134 1.60 -17.85 -9.24
CA LEU A 134 1.32 -16.45 -9.54
C LEU A 134 1.32 -15.62 -8.26
N ALA A 135 2.04 -14.49 -8.27
CA ALA A 135 2.23 -13.65 -7.10
C ALA A 135 0.90 -13.18 -6.46
N SER A 136 -0.11 -12.86 -7.28
CA SER A 136 -1.45 -12.48 -6.80
C SER A 136 -2.16 -13.55 -5.98
N ASN A 137 -1.82 -14.83 -6.16
CA ASN A 137 -2.42 -15.94 -5.41
C ASN A 137 -1.71 -16.16 -4.06
N ASN A 138 -0.46 -15.73 -3.95
CA ASN A 138 0.43 -15.98 -2.81
C ASN A 138 0.31 -14.88 -1.73
N ILE A 139 -0.92 -14.62 -1.28
CA ILE A 139 -1.24 -13.57 -0.29
C ILE A 139 -0.90 -14.00 1.14
N LEU A 140 -1.00 -15.30 1.45
CA LEU A 140 -0.79 -15.83 2.80
C LEU A 140 0.59 -16.48 2.98
N ASN A 141 1.14 -16.31 4.16
CA ASN A 141 2.36 -17.00 4.59
C ASN A 141 2.03 -18.46 4.95
N PRO A 142 2.73 -19.46 4.37
CA PRO A 142 2.51 -20.87 4.71
C PRO A 142 2.83 -21.23 6.17
N LYS A 143 3.64 -20.43 6.88
CA LYS A 143 4.04 -20.71 8.26
C LYS A 143 2.91 -20.53 9.27
N ASP A 144 2.15 -19.44 9.15
CA ASP A 144 1.18 -18.99 10.17
C ASP A 144 -0.17 -18.56 9.59
N GLY A 145 -0.36 -18.65 8.27
CA GLY A 145 -1.60 -18.28 7.59
C GLY A 145 -1.89 -16.78 7.58
N LYS A 146 -0.94 -15.92 8.02
CA LYS A 146 -1.13 -14.47 8.01
C LYS A 146 -0.77 -13.86 6.66
N PRO A 147 -1.32 -12.69 6.29
CA PRO A 147 -0.96 -12.03 5.03
C PRO A 147 0.53 -11.63 4.96
N VAL A 148 1.27 -12.17 4.00
CA VAL A 148 2.69 -11.82 3.76
C VAL A 148 2.83 -10.48 3.04
N VAL A 149 1.86 -10.14 2.18
CA VAL A 149 1.79 -8.92 1.37
C VAL A 149 1.25 -7.72 2.16
N THR A 150 1.59 -7.63 3.45
CA THR A 150 1.20 -6.49 4.28
C THR A 150 2.01 -5.25 3.87
N PRO A 151 1.37 -4.10 3.62
CA PRO A 151 2.07 -2.85 3.29
C PRO A 151 3.13 -2.47 4.34
N SER A 152 4.17 -1.80 3.88
CA SER A 152 5.30 -1.32 4.69
C SER A 152 5.67 0.12 4.33
N GLN A 153 6.52 0.74 5.16
CA GLN A 153 7.14 2.05 4.91
C GLN A 153 6.13 3.11 4.45
N ASP A 154 6.33 3.69 3.27
CA ASP A 154 5.53 4.79 2.73
C ASP A 154 4.05 4.45 2.61
N MET A 155 3.72 3.21 2.23
CA MET A 155 2.33 2.78 2.14
C MET A 155 1.64 2.84 3.50
N VAL A 156 2.33 2.42 4.57
CA VAL A 156 1.78 2.53 5.93
C VAL A 156 1.70 3.99 6.36
N LEU A 157 2.72 4.79 6.05
CA LEU A 157 2.77 6.20 6.42
C LEU A 157 1.64 7.01 5.78
N GLY A 158 1.36 6.81 4.49
CA GLY A 158 0.28 7.51 3.80
C GLY A 158 -1.10 7.11 4.29
N ASN A 159 -1.34 5.80 4.51
CA ASN A 159 -2.60 5.33 5.09
C ASN A 159 -2.77 5.78 6.55
N TYR A 160 -1.67 5.83 7.31
CA TYR A 160 -1.67 6.38 8.66
C TYR A 160 -2.06 7.85 8.63
N TYR A 161 -1.36 8.67 7.85
CA TYR A 161 -1.64 10.10 7.70
C TYR A 161 -3.09 10.35 7.28
N LEU A 162 -3.54 9.68 6.22
CA LEU A 162 -4.89 9.81 5.70
C LEU A 162 -5.99 9.53 6.75
N THR A 163 -5.73 8.64 7.70
CA THR A 163 -6.73 8.24 8.71
C THR A 163 -6.56 8.94 10.06
N ILE A 164 -5.63 9.90 10.15
CA ILE A 164 -5.54 10.79 11.31
C ILE A 164 -6.82 11.62 11.41
N GLU A 165 -7.28 11.79 12.64
CA GLU A 165 -8.38 12.66 12.98
C GLU A 165 -7.86 13.74 13.91
N THR A 166 -8.25 14.99 13.65
CA THR A 166 -7.78 16.14 14.43
C THR A 166 -8.97 16.96 14.88
N SER A 167 -9.06 17.22 16.19
CA SER A 167 -10.02 18.17 16.75
C SER A 167 -9.55 19.61 16.53
N LEU A 168 -10.50 20.54 16.35
CA LEU A 168 -10.20 21.97 16.33
C LEU A 168 -9.49 22.43 17.62
N GLU A 169 -9.82 21.84 18.77
CA GLU A 169 -9.26 22.20 20.09
C GLU A 169 -7.81 21.72 20.30
N LYS A 170 -7.17 21.11 19.29
CA LYS A 170 -5.79 20.63 19.38
C LYS A 170 -4.83 21.81 19.54
N THR A 171 -4.05 21.77 20.62
CA THR A 171 -2.98 22.73 20.90
C THR A 171 -1.63 22.21 20.44
N PHE A 172 -0.84 23.07 19.79
CA PHE A 172 0.55 22.75 19.43
C PHE A 172 1.54 23.28 20.47
N SER A 173 2.54 22.47 20.79
CA SER A 173 3.68 22.86 21.62
C SER A 173 4.99 22.78 20.83
N GLY A 174 6.01 23.54 21.27
CA GLY A 174 7.34 23.53 20.65
C GLY A 174 7.54 24.56 19.53
N TYR A 175 8.44 24.24 18.59
CA TYR A 175 8.87 25.14 17.52
C TYR A 175 7.73 25.52 16.57
N ARG A 176 7.60 26.83 16.28
CA ARG A 176 6.54 27.44 15.44
C ARG A 176 5.11 27.13 15.88
N LYS A 177 4.86 27.01 17.19
CA LYS A 177 3.53 26.71 17.74
C LYS A 177 2.43 27.64 17.21
N ASP A 178 2.70 28.95 17.12
CA ASP A 178 1.68 29.94 16.77
C ASP A 178 1.32 29.89 15.28
N GLU A 179 2.29 29.63 14.41
CA GLU A 179 2.06 29.41 12.97
C GLU A 179 1.30 28.10 12.73
N LYS A 180 1.70 27.00 13.39
CA LYS A 180 1.03 25.71 13.31
C LYS A 180 -0.42 25.77 13.81
N GLN A 181 -0.66 26.53 14.88
CA GLN A 181 -2.01 26.73 15.40
C GLN A 181 -2.88 27.48 14.38
N LYS A 182 -2.40 28.60 13.82
CA LYS A 182 -3.13 29.35 12.79
C LYS A 182 -3.47 28.52 11.56
N GLU A 183 -2.51 27.72 11.08
CA GLU A 183 -2.73 26.83 9.94
C GLU A 183 -3.77 25.75 10.25
N HIS A 184 -3.69 25.16 11.44
CA HIS A 184 -4.64 24.15 11.92
C HIS A 184 -6.05 24.73 12.06
N ASP A 185 -6.20 25.90 12.66
CA ASP A 185 -7.48 26.58 12.85
C ASP A 185 -8.10 26.95 11.49
N HIS A 186 -7.29 27.40 10.53
CA HIS A 186 -7.75 27.70 9.17
C HIS A 186 -8.24 26.45 8.43
N LYS A 187 -7.47 25.34 8.48
CA LYS A 187 -7.81 24.08 7.79
C LYS A 187 -9.01 23.36 8.40
N ASN A 188 -9.24 23.50 9.70
CA ASN A 188 -10.32 22.82 10.42
C ASN A 188 -11.49 23.75 10.80
N ARG A 189 -11.57 24.96 10.20
CA ARG A 189 -12.60 25.97 10.49
C ARG A 189 -14.03 25.46 10.34
N ASN A 190 -14.24 24.53 9.40
CA ASN A 190 -15.54 23.94 9.07
C ASN A 190 -15.75 22.58 9.77
N GLU A 191 -15.17 22.39 10.95
CA GLU A 191 -15.42 21.20 11.76
C GLU A 191 -16.92 21.04 12.09
N GLY A 192 -17.42 19.82 11.85
CA GLY A 192 -18.83 19.45 12.04
C GLY A 192 -19.76 19.95 10.93
N HIS A 193 -19.23 20.43 9.80
CA HIS A 193 -20.04 20.73 8.62
C HIS A 193 -20.65 19.46 8.03
N PHE A 194 -21.88 19.57 7.53
CA PHE A 194 -22.61 18.48 6.91
C PHE A 194 -22.37 18.49 5.41
N PHE A 195 -22.02 17.34 4.85
CA PHE A 195 -21.90 17.13 3.41
C PHE A 195 -22.87 16.05 2.94
N THR A 196 -23.50 16.29 1.80
CA THR A 196 -24.50 15.39 1.21
C THR A 196 -23.86 14.17 0.55
N SER A 197 -22.65 14.32 0.01
CA SER A 197 -21.96 13.28 -0.76
C SER A 197 -20.45 13.36 -0.60
N PHE A 198 -19.77 12.28 -1.01
CA PHE A 198 -18.31 12.26 -1.12
C PHE A 198 -17.79 13.38 -2.03
N ASP A 199 -18.42 13.60 -3.18
CA ASP A 199 -17.94 14.54 -4.19
C ASP A 199 -18.01 15.98 -3.69
N GLU A 200 -19.03 16.32 -2.90
CA GLU A 200 -19.15 17.62 -2.24
C GLU A 200 -18.05 17.83 -1.19
N ALA A 201 -17.80 16.83 -0.34
CA ALA A 201 -16.71 16.90 0.63
C ALA A 201 -15.34 16.98 -0.05
N TYR A 202 -15.15 16.27 -1.16
CA TYR A 202 -13.91 16.34 -1.95
C TYR A 202 -13.73 17.71 -2.63
N LEU A 203 -14.81 18.31 -3.13
CA LEU A 203 -14.79 19.66 -3.69
C LEU A 203 -14.44 20.70 -2.62
N ALA A 204 -15.02 20.59 -1.42
CA ALA A 204 -14.68 21.45 -0.29
C ALA A 204 -13.18 21.34 0.08
N TYR A 205 -12.60 20.14 0.00
CA TYR A 205 -11.15 19.95 0.18
C TYR A 205 -10.33 20.60 -0.93
N GLN A 206 -10.79 20.54 -2.19
CA GLN A 206 -10.10 21.21 -3.31
C GLN A 206 -10.12 22.74 -3.19
N HIS A 207 -11.13 23.30 -2.52
CA HIS A 207 -11.23 24.73 -2.23
C HIS A 207 -10.62 25.13 -0.86
N ASP A 208 -9.83 24.25 -0.24
CA ASP A 208 -9.20 24.47 1.07
C ASP A 208 -10.20 24.85 2.18
N GLU A 209 -11.44 24.36 2.09
CA GLU A 209 -12.48 24.57 3.11
C GLU A 209 -12.41 23.59 4.27
N ILE A 210 -11.96 22.38 3.99
CA ILE A 210 -11.70 21.33 4.97
C ILE A 210 -10.36 20.66 4.68
N GLY A 211 -9.71 20.13 5.72
CA GLY A 211 -8.55 19.25 5.58
C GLY A 211 -8.93 17.77 5.56
N LEU A 212 -7.95 16.91 5.24
CA LEU A 212 -8.13 15.44 5.28
C LEU A 212 -8.54 14.92 6.67
N HIS A 213 -8.05 15.59 7.72
CA HIS A 213 -8.25 15.17 9.11
C HIS A 213 -9.40 15.91 9.82
N THR A 214 -10.09 16.81 9.11
CA THR A 214 -11.21 17.58 9.66
C THR A 214 -12.39 16.66 9.88
N ARG A 215 -13.00 16.75 11.06
CA ARG A 215 -14.20 15.99 11.39
C ARG A 215 -15.42 16.60 10.70
N ILE A 216 -16.09 15.79 9.89
CA ILE A 216 -17.23 16.16 9.05
C ILE A 216 -18.38 15.19 9.29
N VAL A 217 -19.59 15.62 8.94
CA VAL A 217 -20.80 14.81 9.08
C VAL A 217 -21.36 14.50 7.70
N VAL A 218 -21.75 13.25 7.49
CA VAL A 218 -22.22 12.74 6.20
C VAL A 218 -23.45 11.86 6.37
N ASP A 219 -24.27 11.77 5.32
CA ASP A 219 -25.39 10.84 5.28
C ASP A 219 -24.87 9.43 4.96
N PRO A 220 -25.10 8.41 5.81
CA PRO A 220 -24.72 7.02 5.52
C PRO A 220 -25.29 6.49 4.20
N ASN A 221 -26.43 7.00 3.74
CA ASN A 221 -27.04 6.58 2.47
C ASN A 221 -26.24 7.02 1.24
N SER A 222 -25.36 8.01 1.38
CA SER A 222 -24.45 8.47 0.30
C SER A 222 -23.20 7.60 0.16
N ILE A 223 -23.00 6.65 1.08
CA ILE A 223 -21.77 5.87 1.25
C ILE A 223 -22.07 4.41 0.90
N ASN A 224 -21.33 3.84 -0.05
CA ASN A 224 -21.55 2.48 -0.53
C ASN A 224 -20.91 1.43 0.39
N GLN A 225 -21.33 1.40 1.66
CA GLN A 225 -20.85 0.47 2.69
C GLN A 225 -22.02 -0.10 3.50
N ARG A 226 -21.77 -1.18 4.25
CA ARG A 226 -22.79 -1.86 5.05
C ARG A 226 -23.16 -1.05 6.31
N PHE A 227 -24.40 -0.59 6.37
CA PHE A 227 -25.02 0.05 7.54
C PHE A 227 -26.34 -0.63 7.91
N THR A 228 -26.72 -0.55 9.19
CA THR A 228 -28.04 -1.02 9.66
C THR A 228 -29.16 -0.03 9.33
N GLU A 229 -30.42 -0.47 9.34
CA GLU A 229 -31.58 0.39 9.04
C GLU A 229 -31.72 1.56 10.03
N ASP A 230 -31.33 1.38 11.29
CA ASP A 230 -31.34 2.45 12.28
C ASP A 230 -30.18 3.43 12.08
N GLN A 231 -29.02 2.95 11.62
CA GLN A 231 -27.87 3.79 11.27
C GLN A 231 -28.18 4.69 10.07
N LYS A 232 -28.86 4.17 9.04
CA LYS A 232 -29.29 4.93 7.86
C LYS A 232 -30.23 6.10 8.18
N LYS A 233 -30.90 6.08 9.33
CA LYS A 233 -31.77 7.18 9.81
C LYS A 233 -31.00 8.27 10.55
N LYS A 234 -29.71 8.08 10.83
CA LYS A 234 -28.83 9.00 11.56
C LYS A 234 -27.78 9.59 10.62
N TYR A 235 -27.01 10.54 11.13
CA TYR A 235 -25.83 11.07 10.43
C TYR A 235 -24.55 10.42 10.96
N LEU A 236 -23.58 10.16 10.09
CA LEU A 236 -22.29 9.58 10.45
C LEU A 236 -21.25 10.68 10.65
N LEU A 237 -20.56 10.66 11.80
CA LEU A 237 -19.36 11.45 12.05
C LEU A 237 -18.13 10.73 11.51
N THR A 238 -17.39 11.37 10.62
CA THR A 238 -16.15 10.81 10.06
C THR A 238 -15.19 11.91 9.60
N THR A 239 -14.13 11.56 8.88
CA THR A 239 -13.22 12.52 8.23
C THR A 239 -13.18 12.27 6.74
N LEU A 240 -12.78 13.28 5.95
CA LEU A 240 -12.61 13.10 4.51
C LEU A 240 -11.57 12.01 4.20
N GLY A 241 -10.48 11.96 4.96
CA GLY A 241 -9.47 10.93 4.75
C GLY A 241 -10.00 9.50 4.97
N LYS A 242 -10.84 9.29 5.99
CA LYS A 242 -11.52 8.00 6.21
C LYS A 242 -12.54 7.69 5.11
N LEU A 243 -13.26 8.67 4.59
CA LEU A 243 -14.14 8.48 3.43
C LEU A 243 -13.37 7.98 2.22
N ILE A 244 -12.23 8.62 1.92
CA ILE A 244 -11.34 8.24 0.81
C ILE A 244 -10.82 6.81 1.03
N PHE A 245 -10.37 6.49 2.24
CA PHE A 245 -9.89 5.15 2.57
C PHE A 245 -10.98 4.08 2.37
N ASN A 246 -12.20 4.31 2.86
CA ASN A 246 -13.27 3.32 2.77
C ASN A 246 -13.69 3.01 1.32
N ARG A 247 -13.46 3.90 0.35
CA ARG A 247 -13.76 3.65 -1.07
C ARG A 247 -12.93 2.54 -1.70
N ILE A 248 -11.76 2.20 -1.15
CA ILE A 248 -10.97 1.07 -1.65
C ILE A 248 -11.54 -0.27 -1.20
N LEU A 249 -12.35 -0.26 -0.13
CA LEU A 249 -12.94 -1.44 0.47
C LEU A 249 -14.19 -1.89 -0.30
N PRO A 250 -14.51 -3.19 -0.25
CA PRO A 250 -15.73 -3.71 -0.86
C PRO A 250 -17.01 -3.18 -0.20
N PRO A 251 -18.13 -3.01 -0.93
CA PRO A 251 -19.39 -2.52 -0.36
C PRO A 251 -20.00 -3.40 0.74
N SER A 252 -19.66 -4.69 0.76
CA SER A 252 -20.11 -5.64 1.78
C SER A 252 -19.48 -5.39 3.15
N PHE A 253 -18.39 -4.61 3.23
CA PHE A 253 -17.71 -4.31 4.47
C PHE A 253 -18.43 -3.23 5.29
N PRO A 254 -18.35 -3.32 6.63
CA PRO A 254 -18.73 -2.20 7.48
C PRO A 254 -17.82 -0.99 7.19
N TYR A 255 -18.36 0.21 7.38
CA TYR A 255 -17.56 1.43 7.29
C TYR A 255 -16.55 1.48 8.43
N LEU A 256 -15.25 1.52 8.10
CA LEU A 256 -14.16 1.53 9.07
C LEU A 256 -13.93 2.97 9.54
N ASN A 257 -14.32 3.25 10.78
CA ASN A 257 -14.13 4.55 11.42
C ASN A 257 -13.10 4.49 12.57
N GLU A 258 -12.89 3.29 13.14
CA GLU A 258 -11.91 3.03 14.19
C GLU A 258 -11.11 1.74 13.97
N PRO A 259 -9.88 1.65 14.50
CA PRO A 259 -9.02 0.48 14.32
C PRO A 259 -9.31 -0.64 15.33
N THR A 260 -10.56 -1.10 15.39
CA THR A 260 -11.00 -2.20 16.28
C THR A 260 -11.45 -3.43 15.49
N THR A 261 -11.30 -4.60 16.08
CA THR A 261 -11.79 -5.86 15.51
C THR A 261 -13.31 -5.88 15.42
N GLU A 262 -14.01 -5.25 16.38
CA GLU A 262 -15.47 -5.09 16.35
C GLU A 262 -15.93 -4.30 15.13
N ASN A 263 -15.29 -3.15 14.83
CA ASN A 263 -15.62 -2.38 13.63
C ASN A 263 -15.35 -3.20 12.37
N LEU A 264 -14.25 -3.95 12.33
CA LEU A 264 -13.84 -4.70 11.13
C LEU A 264 -14.76 -5.90 10.84
N GLU A 265 -15.19 -6.64 11.85
CA GLU A 265 -15.90 -7.91 11.67
C GLU A 265 -17.43 -7.77 11.78
N LEU A 266 -17.92 -6.95 12.72
CA LEU A 266 -19.33 -6.88 13.07
C LEU A 266 -20.04 -5.71 12.37
N GLN A 267 -19.83 -4.49 12.82
CA GLN A 267 -20.52 -3.31 12.30
C GLN A 267 -19.79 -2.02 12.67
N THR A 268 -20.07 -0.94 11.95
CA THR A 268 -19.62 0.40 12.35
C THR A 268 -20.20 0.75 13.72
N PRO A 269 -19.38 1.15 14.72
CA PRO A 269 -19.86 1.43 16.06
C PRO A 269 -20.89 2.55 16.10
N ASP A 270 -21.97 2.34 16.86
CA ASP A 270 -23.10 3.28 16.93
C ASP A 270 -22.74 4.63 17.57
N LYS A 271 -21.62 4.71 18.30
CA LYS A 271 -21.12 5.94 18.94
C LYS A 271 -20.75 7.06 17.96
N TYR A 272 -20.53 6.72 16.69
CA TYR A 272 -20.22 7.71 15.64
C TYR A 272 -21.47 8.25 14.93
N PHE A 273 -22.67 7.80 15.32
CA PHE A 273 -23.91 8.23 14.69
C PHE A 273 -24.63 9.29 15.52
N ILE A 274 -24.96 10.41 14.88
CA ILE A 274 -25.65 11.57 15.46
C ILE A 274 -27.12 11.53 15.06
N ALA A 275 -28.02 11.71 16.02
CA ALA A 275 -29.46 11.74 15.75
C ALA A 275 -29.86 12.98 14.93
N LYS A 276 -30.83 12.81 14.02
CA LYS A 276 -31.39 13.94 13.24
C LYS A 276 -32.01 14.97 14.18
N GLY A 277 -31.69 16.25 13.97
CA GLY A 277 -32.16 17.37 14.81
C GLY A 277 -31.22 17.76 15.96
N GLN A 278 -30.17 16.98 16.25
CA GLN A 278 -29.13 17.37 17.21
C GLN A 278 -28.07 18.25 16.54
N ASN A 279 -27.55 19.25 17.26
CA ASN A 279 -26.44 20.08 16.76
C ASN A 279 -25.14 19.24 16.69
N PRO A 280 -24.55 19.05 15.49
CA PRO A 280 -23.34 18.25 15.33
C PRO A 280 -22.16 18.72 16.17
N LYS A 281 -21.97 20.04 16.28
CA LYS A 281 -20.83 20.63 17.02
C LYS A 281 -20.87 20.31 18.51
N VAL A 282 -22.06 20.12 19.07
CA VAL A 282 -22.22 19.73 20.48
C VAL A 282 -22.02 18.22 20.65
N ALA A 283 -22.62 17.42 19.76
CA ALA A 283 -22.52 15.96 19.80
C ALA A 283 -21.06 15.47 19.67
N MET A 284 -20.27 16.13 18.82
CA MET A 284 -18.88 15.78 18.55
C MET A 284 -17.92 15.94 19.75
N LYS A 285 -18.25 16.81 20.71
CA LYS A 285 -17.40 17.01 21.90
C LYS A 285 -17.36 15.79 22.82
N HIS A 286 -18.39 14.97 22.78
CA HIS A 286 -18.49 13.75 23.58
C HIS A 286 -17.92 12.52 22.87
N ILE A 287 -17.54 12.63 21.59
CA ILE A 287 -17.01 11.52 20.81
C ILE A 287 -15.48 11.59 20.82
N GLU A 288 -14.87 10.54 21.36
CA GLU A 288 -13.41 10.42 21.42
C GLU A 288 -12.80 10.28 20.02
N ILE A 289 -11.59 10.84 19.88
CA ILE A 289 -10.84 10.80 18.63
C ILE A 289 -10.30 9.37 18.43
N PRO A 290 -10.66 8.67 17.34
CA PRO A 290 -10.18 7.33 17.07
C PRO A 290 -8.68 7.34 16.77
N ALA A 291 -8.01 6.24 17.12
CA ALA A 291 -6.63 6.05 16.71
C ALA A 291 -6.51 5.88 15.17
N PRO A 292 -5.42 6.37 14.55
CA PRO A 292 -5.16 6.17 13.12
C PRO A 292 -4.84 4.72 12.77
N PHE A 293 -4.98 4.36 11.49
CA PHE A 293 -4.81 2.99 11.01
C PHE A 293 -3.33 2.64 10.88
N LYS A 294 -2.84 1.83 11.82
CA LYS A 294 -1.46 1.33 11.85
C LYS A 294 -1.30 0.05 11.03
N LYS A 295 -0.04 -0.33 10.75
CA LYS A 295 0.32 -1.56 10.02
C LYS A 295 -0.45 -2.81 10.48
N LYS A 296 -0.58 -3.01 11.80
CA LYS A 296 -1.29 -4.17 12.37
C LYS A 296 -2.76 -4.21 11.93
N PHE A 297 -3.45 -3.07 11.95
CA PHE A 297 -4.85 -2.98 11.55
C PHE A 297 -5.00 -3.15 10.03
N LEU A 298 -4.11 -2.57 9.22
CA LEU A 298 -4.09 -2.81 7.77
C LEU A 298 -3.93 -4.30 7.43
N SER A 299 -3.07 -5.02 8.16
CA SER A 299 -2.91 -6.47 8.02
C SER A 299 -4.19 -7.24 8.37
N GLN A 300 -4.92 -6.81 9.41
CA GLN A 300 -6.22 -7.38 9.78
C GLN A 300 -7.28 -7.14 8.70
N ILE A 301 -7.34 -5.94 8.12
CA ILE A 301 -8.24 -5.61 7.01
C ILE A 301 -7.99 -6.55 5.83
N ILE A 302 -6.72 -6.73 5.44
CA ILE A 302 -6.34 -7.63 4.33
C ILE A 302 -6.77 -9.07 4.63
N ALA A 303 -6.53 -9.55 5.85
CA ALA A 303 -6.95 -10.90 6.26
C ALA A 303 -8.48 -11.08 6.19
N GLN A 304 -9.23 -10.07 6.61
CA GLN A 304 -10.69 -10.11 6.57
C GLN A 304 -11.24 -10.06 5.15
N VAL A 305 -10.66 -9.22 4.27
CA VAL A 305 -11.05 -9.16 2.85
C VAL A 305 -10.75 -10.49 2.16
N PHE A 306 -9.59 -11.08 2.44
CA PHE A 306 -9.21 -12.39 1.93
C PHE A 306 -10.19 -13.49 2.35
N LYS A 307 -10.62 -13.47 3.62
CA LYS A 307 -11.59 -14.44 4.16
C LYS A 307 -12.96 -14.33 3.49
N LEU A 308 -13.41 -13.13 3.16
CA LEU A 308 -14.76 -12.89 2.63
C LEU A 308 -14.87 -12.94 1.10
N LEU A 309 -13.86 -12.44 0.39
CA LEU A 309 -13.92 -12.23 -1.07
C LEU A 309 -12.84 -13.00 -1.86
N HIS A 310 -12.05 -13.81 -1.17
CA HIS A 310 -11.01 -14.63 -1.76
C HIS A 310 -9.95 -13.81 -2.52
N ILE A 311 -9.21 -14.48 -3.41
CA ILE A 311 -7.93 -13.99 -3.97
C ILE A 311 -8.11 -12.75 -4.86
N SER A 312 -9.03 -12.79 -5.82
CA SER A 312 -9.10 -11.78 -6.90
C SER A 312 -9.42 -10.39 -6.36
N GLU A 313 -10.46 -10.26 -5.53
CA GLU A 313 -10.84 -8.96 -4.97
C GLU A 313 -9.82 -8.46 -3.93
N THR A 314 -9.18 -9.37 -3.19
CA THR A 314 -8.09 -8.98 -2.28
C THR A 314 -6.91 -8.40 -3.04
N SER A 315 -6.49 -9.02 -4.15
CA SER A 315 -5.39 -8.51 -4.97
C SER A 315 -5.70 -7.12 -5.52
N LYS A 316 -6.92 -6.89 -6.04
CA LYS A 316 -7.34 -5.56 -6.53
C LYS A 316 -7.37 -4.52 -5.40
N MET A 317 -7.84 -4.90 -4.21
CA MET A 317 -7.86 -4.01 -3.05
C MET A 317 -6.44 -3.65 -2.61
N LEU A 318 -5.51 -4.61 -2.60
CA LEU A 318 -4.10 -4.41 -2.25
C LEU A 318 -3.43 -3.38 -3.17
N ASP A 319 -3.68 -3.45 -4.48
CA ASP A 319 -3.15 -2.46 -5.43
C ASP A 319 -3.69 -1.06 -5.16
N ARG A 320 -5.01 -0.93 -4.88
CA ARG A 320 -5.62 0.35 -4.48
C ARG A 320 -5.05 0.88 -3.15
N LEU A 321 -4.81 -0.01 -2.19
CA LEU A 321 -4.24 0.34 -0.88
C LEU A 321 -2.80 0.83 -1.00
N LYS A 322 -2.02 0.21 -1.90
CA LYS A 322 -0.68 0.66 -2.30
C LYS A 322 -0.73 2.06 -2.91
N ASP A 323 -1.57 2.26 -3.93
CA ASP A 323 -1.67 3.54 -4.64
C ASP A 323 -2.09 4.68 -3.71
N LEU A 324 -3.07 4.40 -2.85
CA LEU A 324 -3.53 5.33 -1.83
C LEU A 324 -2.41 5.68 -0.85
N GLY A 325 -1.69 4.66 -0.37
CA GLY A 325 -0.56 4.83 0.54
C GLY A 325 0.54 5.72 -0.05
N PHE A 326 1.00 5.44 -1.27
CA PHE A 326 2.04 6.25 -1.93
C PHE A 326 1.60 7.68 -2.25
N ARG A 327 0.35 7.86 -2.67
CA ARG A 327 -0.19 9.19 -2.96
C ARG A 327 -0.20 10.05 -1.69
N TYR A 328 -0.77 9.53 -0.61
CA TYR A 328 -0.92 10.32 0.62
C TYR A 328 0.34 10.40 1.46
N SER A 329 1.32 9.50 1.30
CA SER A 329 2.64 9.68 1.89
C SER A 329 3.38 10.87 1.26
N THR A 330 3.22 11.05 -0.05
CA THR A 330 3.79 12.19 -0.79
C THR A 330 3.11 13.50 -0.37
N VAL A 331 1.77 13.51 -0.28
CA VAL A 331 1.00 14.68 0.18
C VAL A 331 1.33 15.05 1.63
N ALA A 332 1.64 14.07 2.48
CA ALA A 332 1.99 14.31 3.88
C ALA A 332 3.28 15.13 4.05
N GLY A 333 4.17 15.13 3.05
CA GLY A 333 5.40 15.93 3.08
C GLY A 333 6.31 15.57 4.26
N ILE A 334 6.30 14.31 4.69
CA ILE A 334 7.05 13.87 5.88
C ILE A 334 8.55 14.01 5.60
N THR A 335 9.23 14.71 6.50
CA THR A 335 10.67 14.95 6.45
C THR A 335 11.27 14.71 7.83
N VAL A 336 12.60 14.70 7.89
CA VAL A 336 13.35 14.60 9.13
C VAL A 336 14.36 15.72 9.14
N SER A 337 14.33 16.55 10.18
CA SER A 337 15.29 17.60 10.45
C SER A 337 15.85 17.48 11.86
N PHE A 338 16.97 18.16 12.13
CA PHE A 338 17.51 18.24 13.49
C PHE A 338 16.49 18.81 14.49
N ALA A 339 15.62 19.71 14.05
CA ALA A 339 14.57 20.30 14.89
C ALA A 339 13.47 19.31 15.32
N ASP A 340 13.34 18.17 14.62
CA ASP A 340 12.38 17.12 14.99
C ASP A 340 12.93 16.19 16.09
N ILE A 341 14.25 16.24 16.35
CA ILE A 341 14.92 15.43 17.37
C ILE A 341 14.85 16.15 18.71
N ASN A 342 13.75 15.93 19.43
CA ASN A 342 13.59 16.45 20.79
C ASN A 342 14.48 15.67 21.77
N VAL A 343 15.52 16.32 22.30
CA VAL A 343 16.36 15.76 23.36
C VAL A 343 15.62 15.83 24.69
N PHE A 344 15.58 14.72 25.42
CA PHE A 344 14.97 14.67 26.74
C PHE A 344 15.69 15.62 27.72
N SER A 345 14.97 16.59 28.28
CA SER A 345 15.53 17.64 29.15
C SER A 345 16.07 17.10 30.47
N GLY A 346 15.49 16.03 31.01
CA GLY A 346 15.94 15.40 32.25
C GLY A 346 17.13 14.46 32.09
N LYS A 347 17.76 14.38 30.90
CA LYS A 347 18.83 13.42 30.62
C LYS A 347 20.01 13.57 31.58
N GLN A 348 20.45 14.80 31.85
CA GLN A 348 21.61 15.04 32.71
C GLN A 348 21.35 14.63 34.17
N ALA A 349 20.20 15.02 34.73
CA ALA A 349 19.84 14.65 36.10
C ALA A 349 19.80 13.12 36.30
N ARG A 350 19.31 12.37 35.30
CA ARG A 350 19.30 10.90 35.35
C ARG A 350 20.70 10.28 35.27
N ILE A 351 21.58 10.86 34.46
CA ILE A 351 22.97 10.41 34.37
C ILE A 351 23.67 10.64 35.70
N GLU A 352 23.46 11.80 36.32
CA GLU A 352 24.07 12.16 37.59
C GLU A 352 23.57 11.30 38.75
N GLU A 353 22.26 11.06 38.83
CA GLU A 353 21.65 10.08 39.75
C GLU A 353 22.30 8.68 39.59
N THR A 354 22.53 8.25 38.35
CA THR A 354 23.14 6.94 38.08
C THR A 354 24.62 6.91 38.46
N ASN A 355 25.36 7.99 38.19
CA ASN A 355 26.78 8.08 38.56
C ASN A 355 26.97 8.04 40.07
N GLN A 356 26.10 8.70 40.85
CA GLN A 356 26.12 8.62 42.31
C GLN A 356 25.90 7.18 42.81
N ASN A 357 24.97 6.44 42.20
CA ASN A 357 24.77 5.03 42.51
C ASN A 357 26.00 4.17 42.16
N ILE A 358 26.68 4.46 41.05
CA ILE A 358 27.91 3.76 40.65
C ILE A 358 29.04 4.06 41.63
N GLU A 359 29.20 5.31 42.03
CA GLU A 359 30.19 5.73 43.03
C GLU A 359 29.96 4.99 44.35
N GLN A 360 28.71 4.94 44.83
CA GLN A 360 28.35 4.20 46.04
C GLN A 360 28.64 2.69 45.94
N ILE A 361 28.36 2.07 44.79
CA ILE A 361 28.70 0.64 44.56
C ILE A 361 30.21 0.43 44.51
N THR A 362 30.95 1.38 43.94
CA THR A 362 32.42 1.31 43.86
C THR A 362 33.03 1.44 45.24
N GLU A 363 32.51 2.35 46.07
CA GLU A 363 32.87 2.49 47.48
C GLU A 363 32.63 1.18 48.24
N TRP A 364 31.44 0.57 48.11
CA TRP A 364 31.16 -0.73 48.72
C TRP A 364 32.11 -1.83 48.25
N TYR A 365 32.48 -1.84 46.97
CA TYR A 365 33.43 -2.82 46.42
C TYR A 365 34.86 -2.61 46.95
N GLU A 366 35.29 -1.36 47.14
CA GLU A 366 36.59 -1.02 47.72
C GLU A 366 36.64 -1.33 49.22
N ASP A 367 35.52 -1.20 49.93
CA ASP A 367 35.37 -1.51 51.35
C ASP A 367 35.32 -3.02 51.67
N GLY A 368 35.07 -3.89 50.68
CA GLY A 368 35.09 -5.35 50.78
C GLY A 368 33.71 -6.01 50.76
#